data_AF-A0A955M8Z2-F1
#
_entry.id   AF-A0A955M8Z2-F1
#
_cell.length_a   1.000
_cell.length_b   1.000
_cell.length_c   1.000
_cell.angle_alpha   90.00
_cell.angle_beta   90.00
_cell.angle_gamma   90.00
#
_symmetry.space_group_name_H-M   'P 1'
#
loop_
_entity.id
_entity.type
_entity.pdbx_description
1 polymer ?
#
loop_
_entity_poly.entity_id
_entity_poly.type
_entity_poly.pdbx_seq_one_letter_code
_entity_poly.pdbx_strand_id
1 'polypeptide(L)'
;DFISIEARALAWVACEEGDLDAFRTGKDLYKVAASSIYQRAYDAVTGSERQVGKVAVLALGYQGWVGAFRQMASGYGVDYPQDMREMLVQDVIARRQPEDVDNPVTEDEIFERWAAPIILRWRDAHPNIVAFWHGVNDAALKAVEEGGVFQYNGIMFGMRNNFLYCKLPSGRMLAYYDPKVQEVTTKYGQKKMCVSYMGVDSQTGRYVRQFTYGGKLTENIVQAIARDLLAEAMLRLDREGYEIVMHVHDEIVTEIDPFDERVNYDRFYDLVSEVPSWAVGCPISAAGWTGRRYRKD
;
A
#
# COMPACT_ATOMS: atom_id res chain seq x y z
N ASP A 1 11.98 3.15 -14.20
CA ASP A 1 11.02 3.18 -13.09
C ASP A 1 10.28 1.85 -13.01
N PHE A 2 10.03 1.33 -11.81
CA PHE A 2 9.08 0.23 -11.68
C PHE A 2 7.65 0.75 -11.84
N ILE A 3 6.80 -0.01 -12.51
CA ILE A 3 5.41 0.38 -12.69
C ILE A 3 4.60 -0.09 -11.49
N SER A 4 4.28 0.80 -10.55
CA SER A 4 3.38 0.49 -9.42
C SER A 4 3.88 -0.68 -8.55
N ILE A 5 5.17 -0.68 -8.20
CA ILE A 5 5.82 -1.82 -7.54
C ILE A 5 5.16 -2.19 -6.21
N GLU A 6 4.73 -1.21 -5.43
CA GLU A 6 4.08 -1.45 -4.14
C GLU A 6 2.74 -2.17 -4.29
N ALA A 7 1.93 -1.80 -5.29
CA ALA A 7 0.66 -2.47 -5.56
C ALA A 7 0.88 -3.92 -6.05
N ARG A 8 1.89 -4.14 -6.90
CA ARG A 8 2.28 -5.49 -7.35
C ARG A 8 2.78 -6.35 -6.19
N ALA A 9 3.63 -5.79 -5.33
CA ALA A 9 4.15 -6.47 -4.16
C ALA A 9 3.03 -6.78 -3.15
N LEU A 10 2.10 -5.86 -2.91
CA LEU A 10 0.95 -6.08 -2.04
C LEU A 10 0.06 -7.22 -2.56
N ALA A 11 -0.33 -7.17 -3.84
CA ALA A 11 -1.13 -8.23 -4.46
C ALA A 11 -0.42 -9.59 -4.39
N TRP A 12 0.90 -9.61 -4.57
CA TRP A 12 1.72 -10.81 -4.49
C TRP A 12 1.78 -11.40 -3.08
N VAL A 13 2.14 -10.62 -2.06
CA VAL A 13 2.23 -11.16 -0.68
C VAL A 13 0.86 -11.49 -0.08
N ALA A 14 -0.18 -10.80 -0.51
CA ALA A 14 -1.54 -11.12 -0.11
C ALA A 14 -2.11 -12.34 -0.85
N CYS A 15 -1.53 -12.75 -1.98
CA CYS A 15 -2.11 -13.71 -2.92
C CYS A 15 -3.47 -13.23 -3.47
N GLU A 16 -3.58 -11.95 -3.81
CA GLU A 16 -4.79 -11.35 -4.39
C GLU A 16 -4.82 -11.60 -5.91
N GLU A 17 -5.32 -12.76 -6.33
CA GLU A 17 -5.26 -13.19 -7.74
C GLU A 17 -5.99 -12.26 -8.71
N GLY A 18 -7.06 -11.58 -8.28
CA GLY A 18 -7.75 -10.60 -9.12
C GLY A 18 -6.83 -9.45 -9.57
N ASP A 19 -6.02 -8.94 -8.66
CA ASP A 19 -5.06 -7.87 -8.92
C ASP A 19 -3.84 -8.40 -9.68
N LEU A 20 -3.36 -9.59 -9.32
CA LEU A 20 -2.26 -10.25 -10.03
C LEU A 20 -2.61 -10.50 -11.49
N ASP A 21 -3.83 -10.96 -11.78
CA ASP A 21 -4.32 -11.17 -13.14
C ASP A 21 -4.50 -9.86 -13.90
N ALA A 22 -4.95 -8.79 -13.23
CA ALA A 22 -4.98 -7.46 -13.83
C ALA A 22 -3.59 -7.04 -14.30
N PHE A 23 -2.56 -7.23 -13.46
CA PHE A 23 -1.18 -6.95 -13.82
C PHE A 23 -0.65 -7.83 -14.94
N ARG A 24 -0.90 -9.15 -14.89
CA ARG A 24 -0.47 -10.11 -15.93
C ARG A 24 -1.09 -9.82 -17.30
N THR A 25 -2.33 -9.29 -17.31
CA THR A 25 -3.06 -8.97 -18.55
C THR A 25 -2.92 -7.51 -18.99
N GLY A 26 -2.09 -6.71 -18.31
CA GLY A 26 -1.84 -5.31 -18.66
C GLY A 26 -3.04 -4.39 -18.40
N LYS A 27 -3.99 -4.78 -17.55
CA LYS A 27 -5.11 -3.93 -17.14
C LYS A 27 -4.66 -2.84 -16.18
N ASP A 28 -5.35 -1.72 -16.23
CA ASP A 28 -5.19 -0.62 -15.27
C ASP A 28 -5.83 -1.03 -13.95
N LEU A 29 -5.02 -1.26 -12.92
CA LEU A 29 -5.48 -1.68 -11.60
C LEU A 29 -6.48 -0.68 -10.98
N TYR A 30 -6.32 0.62 -11.22
CA TYR A 30 -7.23 1.63 -10.67
C TYR A 30 -8.60 1.56 -11.34
N LYS A 31 -8.65 1.21 -12.63
CA LYS A 31 -9.92 0.90 -13.30
C LYS A 31 -10.53 -0.41 -12.79
N VAL A 32 -9.73 -1.42 -12.47
CA VAL A 32 -10.22 -2.68 -11.88
C VAL A 32 -10.85 -2.42 -10.51
N ALA A 33 -10.17 -1.69 -9.63
CA ALA A 33 -10.71 -1.29 -8.34
C ALA A 33 -11.97 -0.43 -8.47
N ALA A 34 -12.00 0.53 -9.40
CA ALA A 34 -13.20 1.32 -9.67
C ALA A 34 -14.37 0.46 -10.20
N SER A 35 -14.08 -0.50 -11.09
CA SER A 35 -15.07 -1.43 -11.63
C SER A 35 -15.78 -2.21 -10.53
N SER A 36 -15.05 -2.71 -9.52
CA SER A 36 -15.64 -3.41 -8.37
C SER A 36 -16.38 -2.47 -7.41
N ILE A 37 -15.83 -1.30 -7.10
CA ILE A 37 -16.47 -0.27 -6.24
C ILE A 37 -17.82 0.18 -6.81
N TYR A 38 -17.87 0.49 -8.10
CA TYR A 38 -19.05 1.04 -8.76
C TYR A 38 -19.94 -0.03 -9.40
N GLN A 39 -19.54 -1.31 -9.33
CA GLN A 39 -20.20 -2.44 -9.98
C GLN A 39 -20.49 -2.18 -11.47
N ARG A 40 -19.47 -1.67 -12.17
CA ARG A 40 -19.54 -1.28 -13.58
C ARG A 40 -18.53 -2.05 -14.40
N ALA A 41 -18.85 -2.37 -15.64
CA ALA A 41 -17.90 -3.00 -16.57
C ALA A 41 -16.61 -2.16 -16.70
N TYR A 42 -15.45 -2.83 -16.77
CA TYR A 42 -14.13 -2.21 -16.83
C TYR A 42 -14.00 -1.12 -17.91
N ASP A 43 -14.57 -1.36 -19.10
CA ASP A 43 -14.50 -0.41 -20.21
C ASP A 43 -15.44 0.79 -20.05
N ALA A 44 -16.43 0.70 -19.17
CA ALA A 44 -17.38 1.77 -18.87
C ALA A 44 -16.99 2.61 -17.63
N VAL A 45 -15.89 2.28 -16.96
CA VAL A 45 -15.33 3.09 -15.86
C VAL A 45 -14.88 4.44 -16.40
N THR A 46 -15.38 5.52 -15.80
CA THR A 46 -15.03 6.89 -16.20
C THR A 46 -13.67 7.32 -15.65
N GLY A 47 -13.14 8.45 -16.15
CA GLY A 47 -11.89 9.03 -15.64
C GLY A 47 -11.99 9.43 -14.15
N SER A 48 -13.12 9.96 -13.70
CA SER A 48 -13.34 10.32 -12.29
C SER A 48 -13.44 9.09 -11.39
N GLU A 49 -14.13 8.04 -11.84
CA GLU A 49 -14.22 6.78 -11.10
C GLU A 49 -12.86 6.08 -11.01
N ARG A 50 -12.07 6.13 -12.09
CA ARG A 50 -10.68 5.65 -12.07
C ARG A 50 -9.85 6.39 -11.00
N GLN A 51 -10.02 7.70 -10.83
CA GLN A 51 -9.31 8.44 -9.78
C GLN A 51 -9.76 8.00 -8.37
N VAL A 52 -11.04 7.72 -8.17
CA VAL A 52 -11.54 7.11 -6.92
C VAL A 52 -10.91 5.73 -6.71
N GLY A 53 -10.82 4.90 -7.76
CA GLY A 53 -10.13 3.61 -7.71
C GLY A 53 -8.65 3.75 -7.34
N LYS A 54 -7.95 4.78 -7.84
CA LYS A 54 -6.56 5.09 -7.47
C LYS A 54 -6.44 5.42 -5.97
N VAL A 55 -7.29 6.32 -5.47
CA VAL A 55 -7.34 6.65 -4.04
C VAL A 55 -7.63 5.40 -3.20
N ALA A 56 -8.55 4.55 -3.66
CA ALA A 56 -8.91 3.31 -2.99
C ALA A 56 -7.72 2.34 -2.88
N VAL A 57 -7.03 2.05 -3.99
CA VAL A 57 -5.84 1.15 -3.97
C VAL A 57 -4.76 1.69 -3.04
N LEU A 58 -4.45 2.99 -3.10
CA LEU A 58 -3.36 3.60 -2.32
C LEU A 58 -3.69 3.74 -0.83
N ALA A 59 -4.93 4.06 -0.47
CA ALA A 59 -5.32 4.25 0.93
C ALA A 59 -5.75 2.94 1.59
N LEU A 60 -6.54 2.14 0.88
CA LEU A 60 -7.24 1.02 1.47
C LEU A 60 -6.35 -0.20 1.53
N GLY A 61 -5.41 -0.39 0.59
CA GLY A 61 -4.39 -1.46 0.60
C GLY A 61 -3.56 -1.57 1.90
N TYR A 62 -3.60 -0.54 2.75
CA TYR A 62 -2.92 -0.46 4.04
C TYR A 62 -3.89 -0.21 5.20
N GLN A 63 -5.09 -0.80 5.12
CA GLN A 63 -6.14 -0.74 6.15
C GLN A 63 -6.71 0.68 6.41
N GLY A 64 -6.56 1.60 5.47
CA GLY A 64 -7.17 2.93 5.55
C GLY A 64 -8.70 2.88 5.77
N TRP A 65 -9.21 3.82 6.55
CA TRP A 65 -10.64 4.15 6.65
C TRP A 65 -10.88 5.56 6.10
N VAL A 66 -12.04 6.15 6.39
CA VAL A 66 -12.49 7.47 5.91
C VAL A 66 -11.42 8.56 6.07
N GLY A 67 -10.69 8.60 7.19
CA GLY A 67 -9.65 9.62 7.40
C GLY A 67 -8.46 9.51 6.44
N ALA A 68 -7.92 8.29 6.26
CA ALA A 68 -6.83 8.04 5.32
C ALA A 68 -7.30 8.20 3.86
N PHE A 69 -8.52 7.72 3.57
CA PHE A 69 -9.15 7.89 2.27
C PHE A 69 -9.34 9.37 1.92
N ARG A 70 -9.81 10.20 2.87
CA ARG A 70 -9.95 11.66 2.70
C ARG A 70 -8.62 12.34 2.44
N GLN A 71 -7.59 12.00 3.22
CA GLN A 71 -6.26 12.57 3.04
C GLN A 71 -5.71 12.28 1.63
N MET A 72 -5.82 11.04 1.18
CA MET A 72 -5.41 10.65 -0.18
C MET A 72 -6.29 11.30 -1.25
N ALA A 73 -7.62 11.31 -1.07
CA ALA A 73 -8.56 11.92 -2.00
C ALA A 73 -8.26 13.41 -2.22
N SER A 74 -8.02 14.15 -1.13
CA SER A 74 -7.63 15.57 -1.19
C SER A 74 -6.34 15.79 -1.98
N GLY A 75 -5.32 14.94 -1.79
CA GLY A 75 -4.07 15.02 -2.53
C GLY A 75 -4.22 14.83 -4.05
N TYR A 76 -5.27 14.15 -4.48
CA TYR A 76 -5.59 13.90 -5.89
C TYR A 76 -6.75 14.74 -6.43
N GLY A 77 -7.30 15.68 -5.63
CA GLY A 77 -8.46 16.48 -6.03
C GLY A 77 -9.73 15.65 -6.25
N VAL A 78 -9.86 14.53 -5.54
CA VAL A 78 -11.02 13.64 -5.60
C VAL A 78 -11.99 13.98 -4.48
N ASP A 79 -13.25 14.16 -4.82
CA ASP A 79 -14.33 14.43 -3.87
C ASP A 79 -15.65 13.77 -4.33
N TYR A 80 -16.66 13.79 -3.47
CA TYR A 80 -17.99 13.33 -3.83
C TYR A 80 -18.58 14.19 -4.97
N PRO A 81 -19.32 13.59 -5.91
CA PRO A 81 -20.01 14.33 -6.96
C PRO A 81 -20.99 15.36 -6.38
N GLN A 82 -20.94 16.61 -6.85
CA GLN A 82 -21.72 17.71 -6.26
C GLN A 82 -23.24 17.54 -6.42
N ASP A 83 -23.67 16.82 -7.45
CA ASP A 83 -25.05 16.39 -7.66
C ASP A 83 -25.53 15.35 -6.61
N MET A 84 -24.62 14.62 -5.95
CA MET A 84 -24.95 13.73 -4.84
C MET A 84 -25.07 14.46 -3.49
N ARG A 85 -24.64 15.73 -3.39
CA ARG A 85 -24.54 16.45 -2.12
C ARG A 85 -25.85 16.48 -1.36
N GLU A 86 -26.94 16.84 -2.02
CA GLU A 86 -28.25 16.96 -1.38
C GLU A 86 -28.74 15.61 -0.85
N MET A 87 -28.57 14.54 -1.63
CA MET A 87 -28.87 13.18 -1.21
C MET A 87 -28.04 12.76 0.01
N LEU A 88 -26.73 13.02 0.01
CA LEU A 88 -25.85 12.69 1.14
C LEU A 88 -26.20 13.48 2.40
N VAL A 89 -26.57 14.76 2.28
CA VAL A 89 -27.05 15.58 3.40
C VAL A 89 -28.31 14.98 4.01
N GLN A 90 -29.29 14.60 3.18
CA GLN A 90 -30.51 13.93 3.67
C GLN A 90 -30.18 12.59 4.35
N ASP A 91 -29.23 11.84 3.82
CA ASP A 91 -28.77 10.57 4.37
C ASP A 91 -28.11 10.73 5.76
N VAL A 92 -27.35 11.82 5.96
CA VAL A 92 -26.80 12.21 7.28
C VAL A 92 -27.94 12.53 8.24
N ILE A 93 -28.86 13.42 7.86
CA ILE A 93 -29.97 13.87 8.72
C ILE A 93 -30.84 12.69 9.16
N ALA A 94 -31.18 11.80 8.22
CA ALA A 94 -32.05 10.64 8.47
C ALA A 94 -31.46 9.62 9.48
N ARG A 95 -30.15 9.67 9.76
CA ARG A 95 -29.46 8.73 10.66
C ARG A 95 -29.05 9.36 11.99
N ARG A 96 -29.41 10.62 12.24
CA ARG A 96 -29.08 11.27 13.49
C ARG A 96 -29.84 10.67 14.65
N GLN A 97 -29.18 10.65 15.80
CA GLN A 97 -29.88 10.41 17.05
C GLN A 97 -30.81 11.61 17.34
N PRO A 98 -31.95 11.42 18.04
CA PRO A 98 -32.90 12.49 18.34
C PRO A 98 -32.26 13.74 18.96
N GLU A 99 -31.25 13.56 19.79
CA GLU A 99 -30.47 14.61 20.45
C GLU A 99 -29.58 15.44 19.51
N ASP A 100 -29.26 14.93 18.32
CA ASP A 100 -28.35 15.58 17.36
C ASP A 100 -29.09 16.23 16.19
N VAL A 101 -30.43 16.13 16.13
CA VAL A 101 -31.23 16.56 14.97
C VAL A 101 -30.98 18.02 14.59
N ASP A 102 -30.83 18.90 15.58
CA ASP A 102 -30.63 20.34 15.38
C ASP A 102 -29.18 20.74 15.06
N ASN A 103 -28.20 19.83 15.18
CA ASN A 103 -26.81 20.16 14.91
C ASN A 103 -26.61 20.54 13.43
N PRO A 104 -25.69 21.44 13.06
CA PRO A 104 -25.40 21.66 11.64
C PRO A 104 -24.78 20.40 11.02
N VAL A 105 -25.19 20.02 9.80
CA VAL A 105 -24.52 18.95 9.04
C VAL A 105 -23.14 19.45 8.62
N THR A 106 -22.11 18.65 8.88
CA THR A 106 -20.72 18.97 8.55
C THR A 106 -20.29 18.35 7.22
N GLU A 107 -19.33 18.97 6.55
CA GLU A 107 -18.70 18.38 5.35
C GLU A 107 -18.00 17.05 5.65
N ASP A 108 -17.52 16.88 6.88
CA ASP A 108 -16.91 15.63 7.33
C ASP A 108 -17.93 14.47 7.36
N GLU A 109 -19.15 14.72 7.83
CA GLU A 109 -20.24 13.74 7.82
C GLU A 109 -20.66 13.40 6.38
N ILE A 110 -20.80 14.40 5.51
CA ILE A 110 -21.19 14.21 4.10
C ILE A 110 -20.15 13.35 3.39
N PHE A 111 -18.87 13.70 3.52
CA PHE A 111 -17.79 12.92 2.91
C PHE A 111 -17.71 11.51 3.48
N GLU A 112 -17.89 11.32 4.79
CA GLU A 112 -17.93 9.98 5.40
C GLU A 112 -19.05 9.12 4.80
N ARG A 113 -20.24 9.69 4.55
CA ARG A 113 -21.34 8.96 3.89
C ARG A 113 -21.02 8.53 2.48
N TRP A 114 -20.29 9.36 1.72
CA TRP A 114 -19.85 9.00 0.38
C TRP A 114 -18.73 7.95 0.40
N ALA A 115 -17.73 8.13 1.27
CA ALA A 115 -16.54 7.29 1.30
C ALA A 115 -16.78 5.90 1.92
N ALA A 116 -17.59 5.79 2.98
CA ALA A 116 -17.82 4.52 3.68
C ALA A 116 -18.26 3.36 2.76
N PRO A 117 -19.28 3.50 1.88
CA PRO A 117 -19.67 2.41 0.97
C PRO A 117 -18.59 2.08 -0.06
N ILE A 118 -17.80 3.06 -0.52
CA ILE A 118 -16.65 2.82 -1.42
C ILE A 118 -15.62 1.93 -0.71
N ILE A 119 -15.29 2.27 0.53
CA ILE A 119 -14.31 1.52 1.33
C ILE A 119 -14.78 0.08 1.56
N LEU A 120 -16.04 -0.09 1.94
CA LEU A 120 -16.61 -1.41 2.19
C LEU A 120 -16.60 -2.27 0.92
N ARG A 121 -17.08 -1.74 -0.21
CA ARG A 121 -17.07 -2.49 -1.48
C ARG A 121 -15.67 -2.83 -1.96
N TRP A 122 -14.71 -1.94 -1.77
CA TRP A 122 -13.31 -2.24 -2.08
C TRP A 122 -12.82 -3.40 -1.21
N ARG A 123 -13.07 -3.39 0.11
CA ARG A 123 -12.66 -4.47 1.01
C ARG A 123 -13.33 -5.81 0.66
N ASP A 124 -14.61 -5.78 0.31
CA ASP A 124 -15.34 -6.97 -0.13
C ASP A 124 -14.74 -7.55 -1.43
N ALA A 125 -14.21 -6.70 -2.31
CA ALA A 125 -13.59 -7.09 -3.57
C ALA A 125 -12.12 -7.53 -3.45
N HIS A 126 -11.45 -7.25 -2.33
CA HIS A 126 -10.03 -7.60 -2.10
C HIS A 126 -9.87 -8.40 -0.78
N PRO A 127 -10.55 -9.56 -0.65
CA PRO A 127 -10.61 -10.30 0.60
C PRO A 127 -9.24 -10.82 1.05
N ASN A 128 -8.33 -11.13 0.13
CA ASN A 128 -7.02 -11.66 0.47
C ASN A 128 -6.08 -10.56 0.98
N ILE A 129 -6.18 -9.34 0.42
CA ILE A 129 -5.48 -8.18 1.00
C ILE A 129 -6.01 -7.87 2.41
N VAL A 130 -7.33 -7.89 2.61
CA VAL A 130 -7.91 -7.69 3.95
C VAL A 130 -7.44 -8.78 4.93
N ALA A 131 -7.46 -10.04 4.50
CA ALA A 131 -6.97 -11.16 5.29
C ALA A 131 -5.48 -11.02 5.62
N PHE A 132 -4.67 -10.50 4.69
CA PHE A 132 -3.25 -10.26 4.90
C PHE A 132 -2.99 -9.28 6.04
N TRP A 133 -3.70 -8.15 6.11
CA TRP A 133 -3.55 -7.19 7.22
C TRP A 133 -3.80 -7.85 8.58
N HIS A 134 -4.87 -8.63 8.67
CA HIS A 134 -5.24 -9.33 9.89
C HIS A 134 -4.23 -10.44 10.23
N GLY A 135 -3.82 -11.22 9.23
CA GLY A 135 -2.87 -12.30 9.39
C GLY A 135 -1.51 -11.83 9.90
N VAL A 136 -0.93 -10.78 9.32
CA VAL A 136 0.36 -10.24 9.79
C VAL A 136 0.24 -9.55 11.15
N ASN A 137 -0.90 -8.91 11.43
CA ASN A 137 -1.19 -8.34 12.75
C ASN A 137 -1.23 -9.43 13.83
N ASP A 138 -1.92 -10.52 13.57
CA ASP A 138 -2.12 -11.60 14.53
C ASP A 138 -0.81 -12.38 14.74
N ALA A 139 -0.03 -12.60 13.68
CA ALA A 139 1.31 -13.18 13.80
C ALA A 139 2.25 -12.31 14.64
N ALA A 140 2.22 -10.98 14.44
CA ALA A 140 3.01 -10.04 15.23
C ALA A 140 2.57 -10.00 16.71
N LEU A 141 1.26 -9.97 16.99
CA LEU A 141 0.73 -10.03 18.35
C LEU A 141 1.18 -11.29 19.08
N LYS A 142 0.95 -12.47 18.48
CA LYS A 142 1.35 -13.76 19.06
C LYS A 142 2.85 -13.84 19.32
N ALA A 143 3.67 -13.36 18.38
CA ALA A 143 5.12 -13.34 18.56
C ALA A 143 5.53 -12.53 19.81
N VAL A 144 4.86 -11.41 20.09
CA VAL A 144 5.16 -10.56 21.25
C VAL A 144 4.57 -11.13 22.55
N GLU A 145 3.37 -11.71 22.53
CA GLU A 145 2.69 -12.21 23.74
C GLU A 145 3.18 -13.59 24.18
N GLU A 146 3.25 -14.54 23.25
CA GLU A 146 3.50 -15.95 23.54
C GLU A 146 5.01 -16.27 23.48
N GLY A 147 5.77 -15.47 22.74
CA GLY A 147 7.12 -15.83 22.31
C GLY A 147 7.11 -16.94 21.26
N GLY A 148 8.22 -17.09 20.52
CA GLY A 148 8.33 -18.05 19.41
C GLY A 148 8.31 -17.38 18.03
N VAL A 149 8.03 -18.18 17.00
CA VAL A 149 7.99 -17.73 15.59
C VAL A 149 6.61 -18.03 15.01
N PHE A 150 5.95 -16.99 14.51
CA PHE A 150 4.64 -17.08 13.87
C PHE A 150 4.74 -16.54 12.44
N GLN A 151 3.87 -16.97 11.55
CA GLN A 151 3.92 -16.51 10.16
C GLN A 151 2.54 -16.40 9.53
N TYR A 152 2.46 -15.55 8.51
CA TYR A 152 1.34 -15.46 7.59
C TYR A 152 1.87 -15.16 6.19
N ASN A 153 1.43 -15.93 5.18
CA ASN A 153 1.85 -15.79 3.77
C ASN A 153 3.37 -15.59 3.57
N GLY A 154 4.19 -16.40 4.24
CA GLY A 154 5.65 -16.35 4.10
C GLY A 154 6.34 -15.19 4.85
N ILE A 155 5.58 -14.31 5.52
CA ILE A 155 6.11 -13.28 6.42
C ILE A 155 6.20 -13.86 7.82
N MET A 156 7.40 -13.88 8.41
CA MET A 156 7.63 -14.48 9.73
C MET A 156 7.90 -13.41 10.79
N PHE A 157 7.27 -13.55 11.95
CA PHE A 157 7.46 -12.70 13.13
C PHE A 157 8.07 -13.51 14.27
N GLY A 158 9.08 -12.97 14.94
CA GLY A 158 9.69 -13.63 16.10
C GLY A 158 10.50 -12.70 17.00
N MET A 159 10.57 -13.05 18.28
CA MET A 159 11.26 -12.27 19.29
C MET A 159 12.72 -12.69 19.45
N ARG A 160 13.64 -11.71 19.47
CA ARG A 160 15.05 -11.94 19.82
C ARG A 160 15.68 -10.66 20.37
N ASN A 161 16.44 -10.76 21.46
CA ASN A 161 17.21 -9.64 22.04
C ASN A 161 16.38 -8.36 22.30
N ASN A 162 15.14 -8.49 22.77
CA ASN A 162 14.18 -7.39 22.97
C ASN A 162 13.72 -6.68 21.67
N PHE A 163 13.83 -7.35 20.52
CA PHE A 163 13.23 -6.91 19.26
C PHE A 163 12.19 -7.92 18.81
N LEU A 164 11.10 -7.41 18.26
CA LEU A 164 10.25 -8.16 17.34
C LEU A 164 10.88 -8.04 15.96
N TYR A 165 11.25 -9.15 15.35
CA TYR A 165 11.72 -9.20 13.98
C TYR A 165 10.61 -9.65 13.05
N CYS A 166 10.47 -8.96 11.92
CA CYS A 166 9.66 -9.37 10.77
C CYS A 166 10.59 -9.77 9.63
N LYS A 167 10.67 -11.07 9.33
CA LYS A 167 11.49 -11.63 8.25
C LYS A 167 10.66 -11.72 6.97
N LEU A 168 11.17 -11.12 5.91
CA LEU A 168 10.58 -11.10 4.57
C LEU A 168 11.05 -12.31 3.73
N PRO A 169 10.40 -12.61 2.60
CA PRO A 169 10.81 -13.72 1.72
C PRO A 169 12.24 -13.59 1.20
N SER A 170 12.71 -12.35 0.97
CA SER A 170 14.10 -12.02 0.62
C SER A 170 15.13 -12.40 1.70
N GLY A 171 14.66 -12.70 2.92
CA GLY A 171 15.49 -12.92 4.11
C GLY A 171 15.81 -11.65 4.90
N ARG A 172 15.48 -10.45 4.38
CA ARG A 172 15.57 -9.18 5.13
C ARG A 172 14.77 -9.28 6.43
N MET A 173 15.31 -8.70 7.51
CA MET A 173 14.62 -8.58 8.78
C MET A 173 14.35 -7.12 9.11
N LEU A 174 13.08 -6.75 9.26
CA LEU A 174 12.66 -5.50 9.89
C LEU A 174 12.66 -5.69 11.40
N ALA A 175 13.12 -4.71 12.17
CA ALA A 175 13.26 -4.83 13.61
C ALA A 175 12.45 -3.75 14.35
N TYR A 176 11.67 -4.16 15.33
CA TYR A 176 10.86 -3.28 16.19
C TYR A 176 11.35 -3.42 17.64
N TYR A 177 11.98 -2.38 18.18
CA TYR A 177 12.63 -2.41 19.51
C TYR A 177 11.63 -2.27 20.66
N ASP A 178 11.89 -2.99 21.76
CA ASP A 178 11.10 -2.99 23.00
C ASP A 178 9.58 -3.15 22.75
N PRO A 179 9.18 -4.21 22.00
CA PRO A 179 7.79 -4.41 21.63
C PRO A 179 6.96 -4.83 22.85
N LYS A 180 5.72 -4.32 22.94
CA LYS A 180 4.77 -4.66 24.01
C LYS A 180 3.38 -4.77 23.43
N VAL A 181 2.60 -5.74 23.87
CA VAL A 181 1.16 -5.72 23.63
C VAL A 181 0.48 -4.84 24.66
N GLN A 182 -0.37 -3.94 24.19
CA GLN A 182 -1.10 -2.99 25.00
C GLN A 182 -2.56 -2.93 24.53
N GLU A 183 -3.48 -2.78 25.47
CA GLU A 183 -4.86 -2.48 25.17
C GLU A 183 -4.99 -1.02 24.73
N VAL A 184 -5.61 -0.81 23.57
CA VAL A 184 -5.93 0.51 23.03
C VAL A 184 -7.45 0.62 22.89
N THR A 185 -8.01 1.69 23.44
CA THR A 185 -9.41 2.06 23.20
C THR A 185 -9.49 2.82 21.88
N THR A 186 -10.21 2.26 20.91
CA THR A 186 -10.46 2.94 19.64
C THR A 186 -11.32 4.18 19.86
N LYS A 187 -11.38 5.07 18.86
CA LYS A 187 -12.25 6.25 18.89
C LYS A 187 -13.74 5.93 19.10
N TYR A 188 -14.15 4.67 18.88
CA TYR A 188 -15.51 4.18 19.09
C TYR A 188 -15.69 3.42 20.42
N GLY A 189 -14.73 3.53 21.35
CA GLY A 189 -14.79 2.90 22.67
C GLY A 189 -14.48 1.40 22.69
N GLN A 190 -14.16 0.79 21.54
CA GLN A 190 -13.80 -0.63 21.47
C GLN A 190 -12.38 -0.83 21.98
N LYS A 191 -12.19 -1.81 22.86
CA LYS A 191 -10.87 -2.22 23.34
C LYS A 191 -10.24 -3.20 22.35
N LYS A 192 -9.01 -2.94 21.93
CA LYS A 192 -8.25 -3.82 21.03
C LYS A 192 -6.82 -3.97 21.54
N MET A 193 -6.29 -5.19 21.49
CA MET A 193 -4.87 -5.44 21.73
C MET A 193 -4.06 -5.02 20.50
N CYS A 194 -3.04 -4.20 20.72
CA CYS A 194 -2.14 -3.71 19.68
C CYS A 194 -0.69 -3.89 20.11
N VAL A 195 0.18 -4.20 19.15
CA VAL A 195 1.63 -4.14 19.37
C VAL A 195 2.04 -2.66 19.39
N SER A 196 2.87 -2.31 20.36
CA SER A 196 3.59 -1.03 20.44
C SER A 196 5.08 -1.30 20.46
N TYR A 197 5.89 -0.34 20.00
CA TYR A 197 7.34 -0.44 19.98
C TYR A 197 7.97 0.96 20.11
N MET A 198 9.24 1.00 20.47
CA MET A 198 10.01 2.24 20.50
C MET A 198 10.59 2.54 19.10
N GLY A 199 10.41 3.76 18.62
CA GLY A 199 10.98 4.20 17.35
C GLY A 199 11.00 5.72 17.23
N VAL A 200 11.60 6.19 16.13
CA VAL A 200 11.61 7.63 15.81
C VAL A 200 10.28 7.98 15.15
N ASP A 201 9.54 8.89 15.76
CA ASP A 201 8.36 9.49 15.14
C ASP A 201 8.79 10.37 13.96
N SER A 202 8.22 10.12 12.78
CA SER A 202 8.68 10.75 11.53
C SER A 202 8.31 12.23 11.41
N GLN A 203 7.36 12.73 12.20
CA GLN A 203 6.94 14.13 12.16
C GLN A 203 7.75 14.98 13.14
N THR A 204 7.99 14.45 14.33
CA THR A 204 8.64 15.16 15.44
C THR A 204 10.13 14.84 15.57
N GLY A 205 10.60 13.76 14.94
CA GLY A 205 11.98 13.27 15.06
C GLY A 205 12.32 12.70 16.44
N ARG A 206 11.34 12.59 17.34
CA ARG A 206 11.56 12.13 18.72
C ARG A 206 11.50 10.62 18.81
N TYR A 207 12.34 10.06 19.69
CA TYR A 207 12.29 8.64 20.02
C TYR A 207 11.18 8.38 21.03
N VAL A 208 10.10 7.74 20.60
CA VAL A 208 8.86 7.57 21.38
C VAL A 208 8.28 6.17 21.21
N ARG A 209 7.39 5.78 22.13
CA ARG A 209 6.57 4.58 21.96
C ARG A 209 5.46 4.88 20.97
N GLN A 210 5.36 4.07 19.93
CA GLN A 210 4.33 4.16 18.89
C GLN A 210 3.62 2.82 18.72
N PHE A 211 2.36 2.88 18.29
CA PHE A 211 1.54 1.69 18.02
C PHE A 211 1.69 1.26 16.57
N THR A 212 1.63 -0.05 16.34
CA THR A 212 1.47 -0.63 15.01
C THR A 212 0.17 -1.43 14.95
N TYR A 213 -0.25 -1.72 13.73
CA TYR A 213 -1.44 -2.49 13.40
C TYR A 213 -1.25 -3.11 12.02
N GLY A 214 -2.16 -4.01 11.62
CA GLY A 214 -2.08 -4.75 10.34
C GLY A 214 -1.72 -3.90 9.13
N GLY A 215 -2.42 -2.78 8.92
CA GLY A 215 -2.13 -1.83 7.84
C GLY A 215 -0.71 -1.27 7.87
N LYS A 216 -0.23 -0.82 9.05
CA LYS A 216 1.14 -0.28 9.18
C LYS A 216 2.22 -1.35 8.99
N LEU A 217 1.99 -2.57 9.49
CA LEU A 217 2.89 -3.70 9.24
C LEU A 217 2.92 -4.05 7.74
N THR A 218 1.76 -4.06 7.09
CA THR A 218 1.62 -4.33 5.65
C THR A 218 2.38 -3.29 4.82
N GLU A 219 2.23 -2.01 5.14
CA GLU A 219 2.98 -0.93 4.49
C GLU A 219 4.50 -1.15 4.61
N ASN A 220 5.00 -1.41 5.83
CA ASN A 220 6.41 -1.66 6.05
C ASN A 220 6.93 -2.89 5.27
N ILE A 221 6.14 -3.97 5.21
CA ILE A 221 6.46 -5.19 4.47
C ILE A 221 6.56 -4.89 2.97
N VAL A 222 5.56 -4.22 2.40
CA VAL A 222 5.48 -3.91 0.97
C VAL A 222 6.60 -2.97 0.55
N GLN A 223 6.85 -1.89 1.31
CA GLN A 223 7.95 -0.95 1.03
C GLN A 223 9.31 -1.64 1.12
N ALA A 224 9.51 -2.52 2.08
CA ALA A 224 10.75 -3.25 2.22
C ALA A 224 10.98 -4.25 1.08
N ILE A 225 9.93 -4.94 0.62
CA ILE A 225 9.98 -5.82 -0.56
C ILE A 225 10.30 -5.02 -1.82
N ALA A 226 9.62 -3.88 -2.04
CA ALA A 226 9.92 -3.00 -3.18
C ALA A 226 11.39 -2.55 -3.16
N ARG A 227 11.92 -2.22 -1.97
CA ARG A 227 13.33 -1.85 -1.82
C ARG A 227 14.29 -3.01 -2.09
N ASP A 228 13.94 -4.23 -1.68
CA ASP A 228 14.75 -5.42 -1.94
C ASP A 228 14.81 -5.72 -3.44
N LEU A 229 13.66 -5.64 -4.14
CA LEU A 229 13.58 -5.79 -5.60
C LEU A 229 14.41 -4.73 -6.33
N LEU A 230 14.32 -3.46 -5.91
CA LEU A 230 15.13 -2.37 -6.47
C LEU A 230 16.63 -2.59 -6.26
N ALA A 231 17.04 -2.97 -5.05
CA ALA A 231 18.44 -3.22 -4.75
C ALA A 231 19.02 -4.36 -5.60
N GLU A 232 18.27 -5.45 -5.79
CA GLU A 232 18.73 -6.53 -6.67
C GLU A 232 18.76 -6.14 -8.15
N ALA A 233 17.80 -5.36 -8.63
CA ALA A 233 17.83 -4.81 -9.99
C ALA A 233 19.07 -3.93 -10.22
N MET A 234 19.40 -3.06 -9.27
CA MET A 234 20.62 -2.25 -9.32
C MET A 234 21.89 -3.12 -9.39
N LEU A 235 21.97 -4.19 -8.58
CA LEU A 235 23.11 -5.11 -8.62
C LEU A 235 23.22 -5.88 -9.94
N ARG A 236 22.10 -6.20 -10.59
CA ARG A 236 22.11 -6.83 -11.92
C ARG A 236 22.59 -5.84 -13.00
N LEU A 237 22.10 -4.61 -12.96
CA LEU A 237 22.52 -3.53 -13.88
C LEU A 237 24.01 -3.22 -13.76
N ASP A 238 24.53 -3.10 -12.54
CA ASP A 238 25.95 -2.83 -12.27
C ASP A 238 26.86 -3.93 -12.86
N ARG A 239 26.48 -5.22 -12.72
CA ARG A 239 27.23 -6.33 -13.31
C ARG A 239 27.25 -6.32 -14.85
N GLU A 240 26.24 -5.74 -15.47
CA GLU A 240 26.13 -5.56 -16.93
C GLU A 240 26.76 -4.23 -17.40
N GLY A 241 27.44 -3.53 -16.48
CA GLY A 241 28.21 -2.32 -16.74
C GLY A 241 27.37 -1.06 -16.93
N TYR A 242 26.11 -1.05 -16.51
CA TYR A 242 25.31 0.17 -16.49
C TYR A 242 25.76 1.07 -15.33
N GLU A 243 26.26 2.26 -15.63
CA GLU A 243 26.70 3.21 -14.61
C GLU A 243 25.49 3.85 -13.92
N ILE A 244 25.16 3.39 -12.71
CA ILE A 244 24.06 3.96 -11.91
C ILE A 244 24.54 5.25 -11.25
N VAL A 245 24.03 6.38 -11.74
CA VAL A 245 24.38 7.72 -11.23
C VAL A 245 23.46 8.17 -10.09
N MET A 246 22.21 7.68 -10.06
CA MET A 246 21.29 7.91 -8.94
C MET A 246 20.11 6.92 -8.94
N HIS A 247 19.38 6.88 -7.83
CA HIS A 247 18.06 6.27 -7.75
C HIS A 247 17.11 7.22 -6.99
N VAL A 248 15.85 7.30 -7.42
CA VAL A 248 14.84 8.19 -6.81
C VAL A 248 13.53 7.41 -6.72
N HIS A 249 13.03 7.18 -5.50
CA HIS A 249 11.93 6.25 -5.24
C HIS A 249 12.22 4.85 -5.84
N ASP A 250 11.41 4.41 -6.78
CA ASP A 250 11.46 3.18 -7.57
C ASP A 250 12.14 3.34 -8.93
N GLU A 251 12.70 4.52 -9.21
CA GLU A 251 13.45 4.84 -10.42
C GLU A 251 14.96 4.60 -10.25
N ILE A 252 15.55 3.89 -11.21
CA ILE A 252 17.01 3.76 -11.38
C ILE A 252 17.41 4.63 -12.56
N VAL A 253 18.44 5.46 -12.40
CA VAL A 253 18.96 6.33 -13.46
C VAL A 253 20.40 5.96 -13.75
N THR A 254 20.67 5.73 -15.03
CA THR A 254 22.00 5.37 -15.52
C THR A 254 22.50 6.35 -16.56
N GLU A 255 23.81 6.61 -16.55
CA GLU A 255 24.48 7.36 -17.61
C GLU A 255 25.10 6.38 -18.61
N ILE A 256 24.98 6.72 -19.90
CA ILE A 256 25.44 5.86 -20.98
C ILE A 256 25.88 6.70 -22.17
N ASP A 257 26.97 6.30 -22.82
CA ASP A 257 27.41 6.91 -24.07
C ASP A 257 26.32 6.72 -25.15
N PRO A 258 25.90 7.76 -25.88
CA PRO A 258 24.85 7.65 -26.89
C PRO A 258 25.19 6.70 -28.05
N PHE A 259 26.46 6.31 -28.21
CA PHE A 259 26.92 5.34 -29.20
C PHE A 259 27.03 3.91 -28.66
N ASP A 260 26.77 3.69 -27.36
CA ASP A 260 26.74 2.37 -26.75
C ASP A 260 25.47 1.60 -27.15
N GLU A 261 25.60 0.31 -27.44
CA GLU A 261 24.47 -0.53 -27.83
C GLU A 261 23.43 -0.72 -26.72
N ARG A 262 23.85 -0.57 -25.45
CA ARG A 262 22.99 -0.68 -24.27
C ARG A 262 22.04 0.51 -24.11
N VAL A 263 22.13 1.53 -24.99
CA VAL A 263 21.14 2.62 -25.09
C VAL A 263 19.75 2.08 -25.46
N ASN A 264 19.66 0.88 -26.08
CA ASN A 264 18.38 0.19 -26.22
C ASN A 264 17.87 -0.32 -24.85
N TYR A 265 16.64 0.07 -24.52
CA TYR A 265 15.99 -0.26 -23.25
C TYR A 265 15.65 -1.72 -23.05
N ASP A 266 15.54 -2.53 -24.12
CA ASP A 266 15.02 -3.90 -23.99
C ASP A 266 15.80 -4.69 -22.93
N ARG A 267 17.14 -4.65 -23.00
CA ARG A 267 17.99 -5.33 -22.02
C ARG A 267 17.90 -4.70 -20.63
N PHE A 268 17.78 -3.37 -20.54
CA PHE A 268 17.62 -2.67 -19.27
C PHE A 268 16.32 -3.07 -18.57
N TYR A 269 15.21 -3.10 -19.31
CA TYR A 269 13.91 -3.51 -18.79
C TYR A 269 13.87 -4.97 -18.39
N ASP A 270 14.53 -5.87 -19.14
CA ASP A 270 14.67 -7.27 -18.77
C ASP A 270 15.39 -7.42 -17.41
N LEU A 271 16.52 -6.71 -17.23
CA LEU A 271 17.31 -6.77 -15.99
C LEU A 271 16.55 -6.18 -14.79
N VAL A 272 15.86 -5.06 -14.99
CA VAL A 272 15.06 -4.43 -13.92
C VAL A 272 13.85 -5.30 -13.58
N SER A 273 13.19 -5.87 -14.57
CA SER A 273 11.95 -6.65 -14.37
C SER A 273 12.20 -8.13 -14.03
N GLU A 274 13.45 -8.56 -13.95
CA GLU A 274 13.81 -9.92 -13.55
C GLU A 274 13.29 -10.24 -12.15
N VAL A 275 12.50 -11.31 -12.06
CA VAL A 275 11.87 -11.77 -10.81
C VAL A 275 12.85 -12.68 -10.06
N PRO A 276 13.35 -12.28 -8.87
CA PRO A 276 14.26 -13.13 -8.12
C PRO A 276 13.57 -14.37 -7.58
N SER A 277 14.37 -15.41 -7.27
CA SER A 277 13.86 -16.73 -6.83
C SER A 277 12.99 -16.70 -5.57
N TRP A 278 13.14 -15.68 -4.71
CA TRP A 278 12.30 -15.50 -3.52
C TRP A 278 10.98 -14.76 -3.82
N ALA A 279 10.84 -14.13 -4.99
CA ALA A 279 9.69 -13.34 -5.41
C ALA A 279 8.87 -13.99 -6.52
N VAL A 280 9.01 -15.31 -6.72
CA VAL A 280 8.35 -16.05 -7.82
C VAL A 280 6.84 -15.74 -7.86
N GLY A 281 6.36 -15.40 -9.05
CA GLY A 281 4.97 -15.04 -9.30
C GLY A 281 4.63 -13.57 -9.09
N CYS A 282 5.53 -12.75 -8.53
CA CYS A 282 5.35 -11.30 -8.47
C CYS A 282 5.47 -10.71 -9.88
N PRO A 283 4.44 -10.00 -10.39
CA PRO A 283 4.42 -9.55 -11.77
C PRO A 283 5.22 -8.25 -11.93
N ILE A 284 6.54 -8.28 -11.75
CA ILE A 284 7.41 -7.09 -11.85
C ILE A 284 7.41 -6.54 -13.28
N SER A 285 7.38 -5.22 -13.42
CA SER A 285 7.45 -4.54 -14.72
C SER A 285 8.07 -3.16 -14.56
N ALA A 286 8.80 -2.72 -15.59
CA ALA A 286 9.46 -1.43 -15.63
C ALA A 286 9.12 -0.65 -16.91
N ALA A 287 9.18 0.68 -16.82
CA ALA A 287 9.13 1.60 -17.94
C ALA A 287 10.10 2.76 -17.71
N GLY A 288 10.46 3.48 -18.76
CA GLY A 288 11.40 4.58 -18.69
C GLY A 288 11.54 5.34 -20.00
N TRP A 289 12.50 6.25 -20.01
CA TRP A 289 12.84 7.12 -21.14
C TRP A 289 14.33 7.54 -21.04
N THR A 290 14.87 8.13 -22.10
CA THR A 290 16.24 8.62 -22.19
C THR A 290 16.22 10.06 -22.66
N GLY A 291 17.18 10.82 -22.18
CA GLY A 291 17.45 12.14 -22.71
C GLY A 291 18.71 12.73 -22.10
N ARG A 292 19.08 13.90 -22.60
CA ARG A 292 20.34 14.56 -22.23
C ARG A 292 20.35 15.14 -20.81
N ARG A 293 19.19 15.17 -20.14
CA ARG A 293 19.00 15.72 -18.80
C ARG A 293 17.87 15.00 -18.13
N TYR A 294 18.06 14.62 -16.87
CA TYR A 294 17.00 14.06 -16.03
C TYR A 294 15.79 15.02 -15.94
N ARG A 295 14.60 14.45 -16.03
CA ARG A 295 13.33 15.08 -15.65
C ARG A 295 12.51 14.04 -14.91
N LYS A 296 11.81 14.45 -13.87
CA LYS A 296 10.84 13.61 -13.19
C LYS A 296 9.48 13.86 -13.82
N ASP A 297 8.86 12.79 -14.31
CA ASP A 297 7.51 12.81 -14.86
C ASP A 297 6.45 12.68 -13.75
#